data_AF-A0A951P375-F1
#
_entry.id   AF-A0A951P375-F1
#
_cell.length_a   1.000
_cell.length_b   1.000
_cell.length_c   1.000
_cell.angle_alpha   90.00
_cell.angle_beta   90.00
_cell.angle_gamma   90.00
#
_symmetry.space_group_name_H-M   'P 1'
#
loop_
_entity.id
_entity.type
_entity.pdbx_description
1 polymer ?
#
loop_
_entity_poly.entity_id
_entity_poly.type
_entity_poly.pdbx_seq_one_letter_code
_entity_poly.pdbx_strand_id
1 'polypeptide(L)'
;MRSGAIVLFAIVCVLFWAISTRALPAPRIHPLPALLAQWNHSSGDYFDQVRKTEPEYLIWSRFPVKVYVQPTDLRSQTWVNLMTQAVNEWKAYFPLELVDRRDSADIFIDRASIPIRFPPTERVRFADTRFELYQQESVLRHLVTIRIQPNRPDLSLLAAARHELGHALGIWGHSPLETDVMYFSQVRTPPPISARDVNTLKRVYEQPTRLGW
;
A
#
# COMPACT_ATOMS: atom_id res chain seq x y z
N MET A 1 -14.60 -43.02 68.61
CA MET A 1 -14.54 -43.14 67.13
C MET A 1 -15.28 -41.98 66.50
N ARG A 2 -14.67 -41.41 65.44
CA ARG A 2 -15.12 -40.34 64.53
C ARG A 2 -14.58 -38.93 64.81
N SER A 3 -13.34 -38.73 64.37
CA SER A 3 -12.78 -37.42 64.01
C SER A 3 -13.53 -36.87 62.79
N GLY A 4 -14.10 -35.68 62.91
CA GLY A 4 -14.63 -34.90 61.78
C GLY A 4 -13.52 -34.08 61.15
N ALA A 5 -13.17 -34.39 59.90
CA ALA A 5 -12.25 -33.59 59.11
C ALA A 5 -12.97 -32.35 58.56
N ILE A 6 -12.48 -31.16 58.92
CA ILE A 6 -12.91 -29.90 58.33
C ILE A 6 -12.13 -29.74 57.02
N VAL A 7 -12.83 -29.87 55.88
CA VAL A 7 -12.27 -29.60 54.56
C VAL A 7 -12.39 -28.11 54.29
N LEU A 8 -11.26 -27.41 54.33
CA LEU A 8 -11.14 -26.00 53.96
C LEU A 8 -11.15 -25.89 52.43
N PHE A 9 -12.24 -25.37 51.85
CA PHE A 9 -12.30 -25.07 50.42
C PHE A 9 -11.46 -23.82 50.13
N ALA A 10 -10.28 -24.00 49.55
CA ALA A 10 -9.48 -22.92 49.00
C ALA A 10 -10.15 -22.45 47.69
N ILE A 11 -10.76 -21.26 47.72
CA ILE A 11 -11.26 -20.59 46.52
C ILE A 11 -10.03 -20.03 45.78
N VAL A 12 -9.64 -20.72 44.70
CA VAL A 12 -8.65 -20.22 43.76
C VAL A 12 -9.32 -19.15 42.90
N CYS A 13 -9.13 -17.88 43.26
CA CYS A 13 -9.47 -16.75 42.40
C CYS A 13 -8.56 -16.75 41.18
N VAL A 14 -9.03 -17.28 40.05
CA VAL A 14 -8.38 -17.13 38.75
C VAL A 14 -8.69 -15.71 38.25
N LEU A 15 -7.76 -14.79 38.49
CA LEU A 15 -7.76 -13.47 37.87
C LEU A 15 -7.49 -13.64 36.37
N PHE A 16 -8.54 -13.70 35.56
CA PHE A 16 -8.43 -13.49 34.13
C PHE A 16 -8.05 -12.02 33.89
N TRP A 17 -6.77 -11.77 33.63
CA TRP A 17 -6.37 -10.53 32.94
C TRP A 17 -7.02 -10.56 31.57
N ALA A 18 -8.12 -9.82 31.42
CA ALA A 18 -8.65 -9.49 30.12
C ALA A 18 -7.57 -8.69 29.38
N ILE A 19 -6.86 -9.35 28.46
CA ILE A 19 -6.05 -8.68 27.47
C ILE A 19 -7.03 -7.77 26.72
N SER A 20 -6.95 -6.46 26.98
CA SER A 20 -7.78 -5.48 26.29
C SER A 20 -7.42 -5.54 24.81
N THR A 21 -8.23 -6.21 24.00
CA THR A 21 -8.19 -6.10 22.56
C THR A 21 -8.62 -4.68 22.24
N ARG A 22 -7.65 -3.79 22.07
CA ARG A 22 -7.91 -2.39 21.75
C ARG A 22 -8.69 -2.35 20.44
N ALA A 23 -9.98 -2.05 20.52
CA ALA A 23 -10.86 -2.00 19.37
C ALA A 23 -10.31 -0.97 18.36
N LEU A 24 -10.25 -1.35 17.08
CA LEU A 24 -9.81 -0.44 16.02
C LEU A 24 -10.75 0.77 15.94
N PRO A 25 -10.24 1.98 15.65
CA PRO A 25 -11.07 3.18 15.57
C PRO A 25 -12.15 3.03 14.50
N ALA A 26 -13.30 3.67 14.70
CA ALA A 26 -14.35 3.73 13.68
C ALA A 26 -13.80 4.42 12.42
N PRO A 27 -14.12 3.91 11.21
CA PRO A 27 -13.56 4.46 9.99
C PRO A 27 -14.19 5.83 9.70
N ARG A 28 -13.36 6.77 9.26
CA ARG A 28 -13.75 8.16 8.95
C ARG A 28 -13.13 8.61 7.63
N ILE A 29 -13.76 9.60 7.00
CA ILE A 29 -13.30 10.18 5.73
C ILE A 29 -12.27 11.28 6.02
N HIS A 30 -11.13 11.23 5.34
CA HIS A 30 -10.13 12.31 5.34
C HIS A 30 -10.48 13.38 4.30
N PRO A 31 -10.06 14.64 4.50
CA PRO A 31 -10.09 15.61 3.41
C PRO A 31 -9.22 15.12 2.24
N LEU A 32 -9.66 15.40 1.01
CA LEU A 32 -8.88 15.07 -0.18
C LEU A 32 -7.54 15.85 -0.21
N PRO A 33 -6.45 15.23 -0.68
CA PRO A 33 -5.23 15.95 -1.04
C PRO A 33 -5.54 17.03 -2.08
N ALA A 34 -4.88 18.19 -1.99
CA ALA A 34 -5.20 19.36 -2.84
C ALA A 34 -5.27 19.04 -4.34
N LEU A 35 -4.33 18.25 -4.86
CA LEU A 35 -4.31 17.84 -6.27
C LEU A 35 -5.52 16.99 -6.65
N LEU A 36 -5.91 16.02 -5.82
CA LEU A 36 -7.10 15.19 -6.05
C LEU A 36 -8.41 15.98 -5.88
N ALA A 37 -8.43 16.94 -4.95
CA ALA A 37 -9.58 17.82 -4.75
C ALA A 37 -9.87 18.68 -5.98
N GLN A 38 -8.81 19.20 -6.62
CA GLN A 38 -8.88 20.02 -7.84
C GLN A 38 -9.05 19.18 -9.12
N TRP A 39 -8.67 17.91 -9.09
CA TRP A 39 -8.79 17.02 -10.24
C TRP A 39 -10.25 16.80 -10.65
N ASN A 40 -10.52 16.98 -11.94
CA ASN A 40 -11.81 16.70 -12.56
C ASN A 40 -11.61 16.22 -14.01
N HIS A 41 -12.10 15.03 -14.35
CA HIS A 41 -12.06 14.50 -15.71
C HIS A 41 -13.24 13.55 -15.97
N SER A 42 -13.84 13.62 -17.15
CA SER A 42 -15.07 12.89 -17.49
C SER A 42 -14.84 11.47 -18.03
N SER A 43 -13.64 10.89 -17.88
CA SER A 43 -13.30 9.57 -18.46
C SER A 43 -13.90 8.37 -17.70
N GLY A 44 -14.70 8.62 -16.68
CA GLY A 44 -15.15 7.59 -15.73
C GLY A 44 -14.01 7.08 -14.83
N ASP A 45 -14.31 6.05 -14.05
CA ASP A 45 -13.37 5.37 -13.16
C ASP A 45 -13.56 3.83 -13.26
N TYR A 46 -12.88 3.09 -12.42
CA TYR A 46 -13.08 1.65 -12.20
C TYR A 46 -13.09 1.34 -10.70
N PHE A 47 -13.67 2.22 -9.88
CA PHE A 47 -13.68 2.07 -8.43
C PHE A 47 -14.42 0.80 -7.96
N ASP A 48 -15.37 0.31 -8.77
CA ASP A 48 -16.05 -0.98 -8.57
C ASP A 48 -15.09 -2.18 -8.60
N GLN A 49 -13.91 -2.03 -9.21
CA GLN A 49 -12.85 -3.04 -9.22
C GLN A 49 -11.89 -2.93 -8.01
N VAL A 50 -12.01 -1.87 -7.20
CA VAL A 50 -11.18 -1.67 -6.01
C VAL A 50 -11.75 -2.48 -4.85
N ARG A 51 -10.89 -3.29 -4.25
CA ARG A 51 -11.23 -4.11 -3.09
C ARG A 51 -10.93 -3.36 -1.80
N LYS A 52 -11.76 -3.59 -0.80
CA LYS A 52 -11.46 -3.19 0.57
C LYS A 52 -10.23 -3.95 1.09
N THR A 53 -9.46 -3.26 1.92
CA THR A 53 -8.35 -3.83 2.70
C THR A 53 -8.72 -3.84 4.18
N GLU A 54 -7.93 -4.47 5.03
CA GLU A 54 -7.91 -4.13 6.46
C GLU A 54 -6.99 -2.91 6.58
N PRO A 55 -7.50 -1.68 6.33
CA PRO A 55 -8.28 -0.89 7.29
C PRO A 55 -9.47 -0.15 6.61
N GLU A 56 -10.30 -0.90 5.87
CA GLU A 56 -11.28 -0.47 4.85
C GLU A 56 -10.63 -0.07 3.53
N TYR A 57 -9.94 1.08 3.49
CA TYR A 57 -9.20 1.55 2.32
C TYR A 57 -7.84 2.07 2.75
N LEU A 58 -6.82 1.79 1.94
CA LEU A 58 -5.46 2.28 2.16
C LEU A 58 -5.38 3.75 1.74
N ILE A 59 -5.38 4.65 2.71
CA ILE A 59 -5.36 6.09 2.51
C ILE A 59 -4.20 6.69 3.30
N TRP A 60 -3.37 7.48 2.62
CA TRP A 60 -2.40 8.36 3.26
C TRP A 60 -3.10 9.59 3.81
N SER A 61 -2.80 9.96 5.06
CA SER A 61 -3.39 11.12 5.76
C SER A 61 -2.37 12.18 6.15
N ARG A 62 -1.09 11.95 5.85
CA ARG A 62 0.01 12.88 6.05
C ARG A 62 0.71 13.09 4.72
N PHE A 63 0.97 14.34 4.40
CA PHE A 63 1.54 14.75 3.13
C PHE A 63 2.76 15.66 3.34
N PRO A 64 3.75 15.62 2.44
CA PRO A 64 3.85 14.68 1.32
C PRO A 64 4.12 13.23 1.79
N VAL A 65 3.73 12.25 0.98
CA VAL A 65 4.09 10.84 1.20
C VAL A 65 5.52 10.65 0.69
N LYS A 66 6.38 10.14 1.56
CA LYS A 66 7.82 10.04 1.31
C LYS A 66 8.16 8.71 0.68
N VAL A 67 8.87 8.76 -0.44
CA VAL A 67 9.26 7.59 -1.23
C VAL A 67 10.76 7.44 -1.24
N TYR A 68 11.25 6.28 -0.80
CA TYR A 68 12.65 5.90 -0.91
C TYR A 68 12.83 4.90 -2.04
N VAL A 69 13.79 5.16 -2.92
CA VAL A 69 14.21 4.23 -3.97
C VAL A 69 15.51 3.57 -3.54
N GLN A 70 15.51 2.24 -3.42
CA GLN A 70 16.72 1.50 -3.06
C GLN A 70 17.79 1.69 -4.14
N PRO A 71 18.95 2.27 -3.80
CA PRO A 71 20.10 2.28 -4.68
C PRO A 71 20.69 0.87 -4.72
N THR A 72 21.24 0.49 -5.87
CA THR A 72 21.58 -0.91 -6.11
C THR A 72 23.09 -1.13 -6.19
N ASP A 73 23.83 -0.08 -6.55
CA ASP A 73 25.27 0.16 -6.45
C ASP A 73 25.56 1.59 -6.95
N LEU A 74 26.81 2.07 -6.85
CA LEU A 74 27.21 3.40 -7.37
C LEU A 74 27.07 3.54 -8.91
N ARG A 75 26.71 2.48 -9.64
CA ARG A 75 26.76 2.43 -11.12
C ARG A 75 25.41 2.24 -11.79
N SER A 76 24.36 1.84 -11.07
CA SER A 76 23.04 1.51 -11.66
C SER A 76 22.11 2.72 -11.71
N GLN A 77 22.56 3.78 -12.38
CA GLN A 77 21.79 5.01 -12.55
C GLN A 77 20.45 4.77 -13.27
N THR A 78 20.39 3.81 -14.20
CA THR A 78 19.16 3.47 -14.95
C THR A 78 18.02 3.07 -14.04
N TRP A 79 18.27 2.19 -13.05
CA TRP A 79 17.22 1.78 -12.10
C TRP A 79 16.66 2.98 -11.34
N VAL A 80 17.56 3.78 -10.74
CA VAL A 80 17.17 4.95 -9.95
C VAL A 80 16.38 5.94 -10.80
N ASN A 81 16.82 6.17 -12.05
CA ASN A 81 16.12 7.05 -12.99
C ASN A 81 14.71 6.56 -13.31
N LEU A 82 14.52 5.26 -13.58
CA LEU A 82 13.20 4.71 -13.93
C LEU A 82 12.24 4.74 -12.74
N MET A 83 12.71 4.39 -11.53
CA MET A 83 11.86 4.47 -10.33
C MET A 83 11.53 5.92 -9.98
N THR A 84 12.51 6.82 -10.06
CA THR A 84 12.33 8.27 -9.88
C THR A 84 11.34 8.84 -10.89
N GLN A 85 11.42 8.41 -12.15
CA GLN A 85 10.47 8.78 -13.18
C GLN A 85 9.05 8.37 -12.81
N ALA A 86 8.83 7.10 -12.41
CA ALA A 86 7.51 6.63 -12.01
C ALA A 86 6.93 7.41 -10.82
N VAL A 87 7.77 7.74 -9.82
CA VAL A 87 7.37 8.58 -8.68
C VAL A 87 6.99 9.98 -9.15
N ASN A 88 7.78 10.61 -10.02
CA ASN A 88 7.49 11.95 -10.54
C ASN A 88 6.23 12.00 -11.41
N GLU A 89 5.93 10.94 -12.15
CA GLU A 89 4.70 10.86 -12.94
C GLU A 89 3.45 10.78 -12.05
N TRP A 90 3.50 10.01 -10.96
CA TRP A 90 2.43 10.03 -9.94
C TRP A 90 2.38 11.34 -9.16
N LYS A 91 3.54 11.99 -8.94
CA LYS A 91 3.64 13.27 -8.25
C LYS A 91 2.82 14.39 -8.92
N ALA A 92 2.57 14.28 -10.22
CA ALA A 92 1.69 15.20 -10.94
C ALA A 92 0.24 15.20 -10.42
N TYR A 93 -0.19 14.11 -9.78
CA TYR A 93 -1.58 13.90 -9.32
C TYR A 93 -1.69 13.72 -7.80
N PHE A 94 -0.58 13.43 -7.12
CA PHE A 94 -0.55 13.10 -5.70
C PHE A 94 0.69 13.69 -5.00
N PRO A 95 0.60 14.22 -3.78
CA PRO A 95 1.73 14.88 -3.11
C PRO A 95 2.81 13.86 -2.65
N LEU A 96 3.75 13.58 -3.55
CA LEU A 96 4.91 12.70 -3.32
C LEU A 96 6.22 13.48 -3.16
N GLU A 97 7.09 12.97 -2.30
CA GLU A 97 8.45 13.48 -2.09
C GLU A 97 9.44 12.32 -2.12
N LEU A 98 10.51 12.45 -2.91
CA LEU A 98 11.63 11.50 -2.89
C LEU A 98 12.54 11.83 -1.70
N VAL A 99 12.96 10.81 -0.97
CA VAL A 99 13.88 10.95 0.17
C VAL A 99 15.08 10.02 0.04
N ASP A 100 16.23 10.45 0.53
CA ASP A 100 17.50 9.71 0.38
C ASP A 100 17.74 8.71 1.52
N ARG A 101 16.97 8.79 2.61
CA ARG A 101 17.12 7.90 3.76
C ARG A 101 15.90 7.01 3.92
N ARG A 102 16.15 5.70 3.96
CA ARG A 102 15.12 4.67 4.12
C ARG A 102 14.26 4.91 5.36
N ASP A 103 14.86 5.12 6.52
CA ASP A 103 14.15 5.35 7.80
C ASP A 103 13.18 6.55 7.81
N SER A 104 13.31 7.47 6.84
CA SER A 104 12.43 8.63 6.69
C SER A 104 11.27 8.44 5.71
N ALA A 105 11.18 7.28 5.06
CA ALA A 105 10.20 7.02 4.00
C ALA A 105 8.95 6.28 4.50
N ASP A 106 7.84 6.53 3.79
CA ASP A 106 6.56 5.86 3.96
C ASP A 106 6.40 4.71 2.94
N ILE A 107 6.96 4.89 1.73
CA ILE A 107 6.98 3.92 0.64
C ILE A 107 8.44 3.54 0.33
N PHE A 108 8.72 2.24 0.29
CA PHE A 108 10.01 1.67 -0.06
C PHE A 108 9.93 1.02 -1.44
N ILE A 109 10.80 1.39 -2.37
CA ILE A 109 10.96 0.69 -3.67
C ILE A 109 12.25 -0.12 -3.63
N ASP A 110 12.12 -1.42 -3.39
CA ASP A 110 13.22 -2.37 -3.25
C ASP A 110 13.52 -3.08 -4.58
N ARG A 111 14.81 -3.20 -4.92
CA ARG A 111 15.32 -4.01 -6.03
C ARG A 111 15.52 -5.45 -5.55
N ALA A 112 14.48 -6.27 -5.59
CA ALA A 112 14.50 -7.61 -5.02
C ALA A 112 13.85 -8.66 -5.92
N SER A 113 14.40 -9.89 -5.92
CA SER A 113 13.74 -11.04 -6.52
C SER A 113 12.48 -11.41 -5.73
N ILE A 114 11.41 -11.76 -6.43
CA ILE A 114 10.18 -12.26 -5.81
C ILE A 114 10.30 -13.78 -5.64
N PRO A 115 10.15 -14.32 -4.41
CA PRO A 115 10.19 -15.76 -4.20
C PRO A 115 9.11 -16.47 -5.03
N ILE A 116 9.50 -17.53 -5.74
CA ILE A 116 8.57 -18.40 -6.46
C ILE A 116 7.77 -19.20 -5.42
N ARG A 117 6.44 -19.12 -5.46
CA ARG A 117 5.58 -20.00 -4.66
C ARG A 117 5.47 -21.36 -5.36
N PHE A 118 5.69 -22.44 -4.62
CA PHE A 118 5.55 -23.82 -5.10
C PHE A 118 4.31 -24.48 -4.48
N PRO A 119 3.48 -25.21 -5.27
CA PRO A 119 3.56 -25.39 -6.72
C PRO A 119 3.26 -24.08 -7.48
N PRO A 120 3.86 -23.86 -8.67
CA PRO A 120 3.64 -22.64 -9.46
C PRO A 120 2.23 -22.63 -10.07
N THR A 121 1.25 -22.33 -9.22
CA THR A 121 -0.17 -22.18 -9.58
C THR A 121 -0.49 -20.74 -9.95
N GLU A 122 0.38 -19.80 -9.58
CA GLU A 122 0.30 -18.38 -9.90
C GLU A 122 1.24 -18.03 -11.05
N ARG A 123 0.79 -17.15 -11.96
CA ARG A 123 1.67 -16.53 -12.97
C ARG A 123 2.89 -15.90 -12.26
N VAL A 124 4.07 -16.01 -12.88
CA VAL A 124 5.31 -15.41 -12.34
C VAL A 124 5.12 -13.91 -12.20
N ARG A 125 5.03 -13.44 -10.94
CA ARG A 125 5.03 -12.03 -10.61
C ARG A 125 6.48 -11.54 -10.57
N PHE A 126 6.75 -10.44 -11.25
CA PHE A 126 8.06 -9.78 -11.24
C PHE A 126 8.00 -8.43 -10.52
N ALA A 127 6.82 -8.05 -10.01
CA ALA A 127 6.62 -6.94 -9.09
C ALA A 127 5.52 -7.28 -8.06
N ASP A 128 5.65 -6.78 -6.84
CA ASP A 128 4.61 -6.84 -5.82
C ASP A 128 4.64 -5.68 -4.82
N THR A 129 3.46 -5.18 -4.49
CA THR A 129 3.22 -4.20 -3.43
C THR A 129 2.64 -4.87 -2.18
N ARG A 130 3.18 -4.52 -1.01
CA ARG A 130 2.67 -4.93 0.30
C ARG A 130 2.62 -3.74 1.24
N PHE A 131 1.66 -3.74 2.14
CA PHE A 131 1.62 -2.79 3.24
C PHE A 131 1.70 -3.50 4.58
N GLU A 132 2.21 -2.79 5.57
CA GLU A 132 2.24 -3.23 6.96
C GLU A 132 1.58 -2.17 7.82
N LEU A 133 0.64 -2.58 8.67
CA LEU A 133 0.00 -1.69 9.62
C LEU A 133 0.84 -1.60 10.90
N TYR A 134 0.91 -0.40 11.47
CA TYR A 134 1.53 -0.18 12.76
C TYR A 134 0.77 0.90 13.54
N GLN A 135 0.94 0.91 14.87
CA GLN A 135 0.36 1.94 15.72
C GLN A 135 1.47 2.88 16.20
N GLN A 136 1.23 4.18 16.07
CA GLN A 136 2.12 5.22 16.57
C GLN A 136 1.29 6.24 17.33
N GLU A 137 1.58 6.43 18.62
CA GLU A 137 0.84 7.36 19.50
C GLU A 137 -0.68 7.09 19.49
N SER A 138 -1.06 5.81 19.48
CA SER A 138 -2.45 5.33 19.33
C SER A 138 -3.09 5.48 17.95
N VAL A 139 -2.44 6.15 17.00
CA VAL A 139 -2.92 6.30 15.62
C VAL A 139 -2.51 5.09 14.79
N LEU A 140 -3.47 4.46 14.09
CA LEU A 140 -3.18 3.40 13.13
C LEU A 140 -2.58 4.02 11.85
N ARG A 141 -1.43 3.52 11.42
CA ARG A 141 -0.68 3.97 10.26
C ARG A 141 -0.23 2.76 9.44
N HIS A 142 0.41 3.04 8.31
CA HIS A 142 0.96 2.01 7.46
C HIS A 142 2.27 2.47 6.81
N LEU A 143 3.06 1.50 6.41
CA LEU A 143 4.17 1.64 5.47
C LEU A 143 3.91 0.74 4.28
N VAL A 144 4.50 1.06 3.14
CA VAL A 144 4.35 0.25 1.92
C VAL A 144 5.71 -0.15 1.38
N THR A 145 5.87 -1.42 1.03
CA THR A 145 7.02 -1.92 0.29
C THR A 145 6.59 -2.38 -1.09
N ILE A 146 7.19 -1.80 -2.11
CA ILE A 146 7.15 -2.22 -3.50
C ILE A 146 8.44 -2.99 -3.78
N ARG A 147 8.32 -4.21 -4.27
CA ARG A 147 9.47 -5.00 -4.75
C ARG A 147 9.35 -5.16 -6.25
N ILE A 148 10.41 -4.81 -6.98
CA ILE A 148 10.48 -5.04 -8.42
C ILE A 148 11.72 -5.85 -8.72
N GLN A 149 11.52 -6.96 -9.41
CA GLN A 149 12.59 -7.85 -9.84
C GLN A 149 13.45 -7.12 -10.88
N PRO A 150 14.78 -7.03 -10.66
CA PRO A 150 15.65 -6.38 -11.62
C PRO A 150 15.89 -7.22 -12.87
N ASN A 151 16.68 -6.67 -13.79
CA ASN A 151 17.11 -7.33 -15.03
C ASN A 151 15.93 -7.63 -15.98
N ARG A 152 15.02 -6.65 -16.07
CA ARG A 152 13.93 -6.59 -17.05
C ARG A 152 14.19 -5.44 -18.02
N PRO A 153 13.58 -5.43 -19.21
CA PRO A 153 13.65 -4.26 -20.09
C PRO A 153 13.18 -2.99 -19.39
N ASP A 154 13.83 -1.85 -19.66
CA ASP A 154 13.57 -0.58 -18.99
C ASP A 154 12.08 -0.18 -19.04
N LEU A 155 11.44 -0.38 -20.19
CA LEU A 155 10.00 -0.12 -20.38
C LEU A 155 9.14 -0.98 -19.45
N SER A 156 9.52 -2.24 -19.21
CA SER A 156 8.81 -3.13 -18.29
C SER A 156 9.05 -2.76 -16.82
N LEU A 157 10.25 -2.29 -16.47
CA LEU A 157 10.56 -1.79 -15.13
C LEU A 157 9.74 -0.53 -14.81
N LEU A 158 9.72 0.43 -15.73
CA LEU A 158 8.94 1.66 -15.58
C LEU A 158 7.44 1.37 -15.48
N ALA A 159 6.92 0.50 -16.35
CA ALA A 159 5.51 0.09 -16.31
C ALA A 159 5.12 -0.54 -14.97
N ALA A 160 5.94 -1.47 -14.46
CA ALA A 160 5.70 -2.07 -13.15
C ALA A 160 5.79 -1.04 -12.02
N ALA A 161 6.79 -0.15 -12.05
CA ALA A 161 6.93 0.89 -11.04
C ALA A 161 5.69 1.79 -10.98
N ARG A 162 5.13 2.19 -12.13
CA ARG A 162 3.88 2.97 -12.16
C ARG A 162 2.70 2.18 -11.58
N HIS A 163 2.56 0.91 -11.96
CA HIS A 163 1.47 0.04 -11.50
C HIS A 163 1.51 -0.18 -9.99
N GLU A 164 2.66 -0.60 -9.48
CA GLU A 164 2.85 -0.86 -8.05
C GLU A 164 2.74 0.43 -7.22
N LEU A 165 3.16 1.58 -7.74
CA LEU A 165 2.87 2.86 -7.08
C LEU A 165 1.37 3.11 -6.99
N GLY A 166 0.57 2.79 -8.01
CA GLY A 166 -0.89 2.91 -7.92
C GLY A 166 -1.49 2.10 -6.76
N HIS A 167 -1.00 0.88 -6.53
CA HIS A 167 -1.33 0.09 -5.34
C HIS A 167 -0.87 0.77 -4.04
N ALA A 168 0.36 1.26 -4.00
CA ALA A 168 0.94 1.93 -2.84
C ALA A 168 0.21 3.24 -2.47
N LEU A 169 -0.42 3.90 -3.44
CA LEU A 169 -1.24 5.09 -3.22
C LEU A 169 -2.66 4.76 -2.76
N GLY A 170 -3.15 3.54 -3.00
CA GLY A 170 -4.42 3.06 -2.46
C GLY A 170 -5.32 2.30 -3.43
N ILE A 171 -4.96 2.17 -4.71
CA ILE A 171 -5.76 1.44 -5.70
C ILE A 171 -5.55 -0.06 -5.54
N TRP A 172 -6.24 -0.70 -4.59
CA TRP A 172 -6.20 -2.15 -4.37
C TRP A 172 -7.17 -2.91 -5.29
N GLY A 173 -6.92 -2.80 -6.58
CA GLY A 173 -7.72 -3.38 -7.66
C GLY A 173 -7.03 -3.20 -8.99
N HIS A 174 -7.66 -3.63 -10.06
CA HIS A 174 -7.11 -3.49 -11.41
C HIS A 174 -8.14 -2.89 -12.35
N SER A 175 -7.68 -2.07 -13.29
CA SER A 175 -8.51 -1.64 -14.41
C SER A 175 -8.79 -2.83 -15.34
N PRO A 176 -9.99 -2.89 -15.95
CA PRO A 176 -10.27 -3.84 -17.03
C PRO A 176 -9.71 -3.39 -18.40
N LEU A 177 -9.18 -2.17 -18.53
CA LEU A 177 -8.72 -1.61 -19.81
C LEU A 177 -7.20 -1.55 -19.90
N GLU A 178 -6.64 -2.06 -21.00
CA GLU A 178 -5.20 -2.07 -21.26
C GLU A 178 -4.57 -0.67 -21.46
N THR A 179 -5.39 0.37 -21.60
CA THR A 179 -4.97 1.78 -21.70
C THR A 179 -4.71 2.43 -20.35
N ASP A 180 -4.99 1.73 -19.25
CA ASP A 180 -4.79 2.23 -17.90
C ASP A 180 -3.57 1.58 -17.26
N VAL A 181 -2.86 2.33 -16.43
CA VAL A 181 -1.64 1.83 -15.79
C VAL A 181 -1.95 0.69 -14.82
N MET A 182 -3.16 0.67 -14.26
CA MET A 182 -3.63 -0.38 -13.36
C MET A 182 -4.19 -1.62 -14.06
N TYR A 183 -3.99 -1.78 -15.38
CA TYR A 183 -4.33 -3.03 -16.05
C TYR A 183 -3.47 -4.19 -15.52
N PHE A 184 -4.08 -5.33 -15.20
CA PHE A 184 -3.43 -6.44 -14.48
C PHE A 184 -2.35 -7.20 -15.29
N SER A 185 -2.32 -7.01 -16.61
CA SER A 185 -1.44 -7.76 -17.52
C SER A 185 -0.44 -6.84 -18.19
N GLN A 186 0.77 -7.35 -18.43
CA GLN A 186 1.73 -6.69 -19.30
C GLN A 186 1.16 -6.55 -20.72
N VAL A 187 1.44 -5.40 -21.31
CA VAL A 187 1.08 -5.06 -22.69
C VAL A 187 2.32 -4.63 -23.46
N ARG A 188 2.26 -4.72 -24.80
CA ARG A 188 3.41 -4.40 -25.66
C ARG A 188 3.85 -2.93 -25.54
N THR A 189 2.89 -2.04 -25.37
CA THR A 189 3.11 -0.59 -25.21
C THR A 189 2.47 -0.17 -23.89
N PRO A 190 3.21 -0.23 -22.77
CA PRO A 190 2.65 0.12 -21.47
C PRO A 190 2.13 1.55 -21.44
N PRO A 191 0.88 1.77 -20.97
CA PRO A 191 0.30 3.09 -20.94
C PRO A 191 0.98 3.99 -19.89
N PRO A 192 0.85 5.32 -20.02
CA PRO A 192 1.07 6.25 -18.92
C PRO A 192 -0.07 6.12 -17.88
N ILE A 193 0.02 6.87 -16.78
CA ILE A 193 -1.10 7.04 -15.84
C ILE A 193 -2.27 7.70 -16.58
N SER A 194 -3.43 7.07 -16.57
CA SER A 194 -4.61 7.55 -17.27
C SER A 194 -5.49 8.44 -16.38
N ALA A 195 -6.40 9.19 -17.00
CA ALA A 195 -7.41 9.92 -16.25
C ALA A 195 -8.34 9.01 -15.43
N ARG A 196 -8.58 7.78 -15.88
CA ARG A 196 -9.37 6.78 -15.13
C ARG A 196 -8.63 6.30 -13.88
N ASP A 197 -7.30 6.19 -13.95
CA ASP A 197 -6.47 5.86 -12.80
C ASP A 197 -6.59 6.94 -11.72
N VAL A 198 -6.48 8.22 -12.10
CA VAL A 198 -6.58 9.34 -11.17
C VAL A 198 -8.01 9.50 -10.63
N ASN A 199 -9.03 9.31 -11.48
CA ASN A 199 -10.43 9.29 -11.03
C ASN A 199 -10.66 8.17 -10.00
N THR A 200 -10.14 6.97 -10.26
CA THR A 200 -10.26 5.84 -9.33
C THR A 200 -9.54 6.13 -8.01
N LEU A 201 -8.33 6.71 -8.06
CA LEU A 201 -7.61 7.14 -6.86
C LEU A 201 -8.41 8.17 -6.06
N LYS A 202 -9.02 9.16 -6.72
CA LYS A 202 -9.89 10.13 -6.05
C LYS A 202 -11.06 9.43 -5.34
N ARG A 203 -11.75 8.50 -6.02
CA ARG A 203 -12.85 7.70 -5.43
C ARG A 203 -12.41 6.90 -4.21
N VAL A 204 -11.18 6.37 -4.19
CA VAL A 204 -10.58 5.73 -3.00
C VAL A 204 -10.44 6.72 -1.84
N TYR A 205 -9.94 7.92 -2.08
CA TYR A 205 -9.72 8.94 -1.03
C TYR A 205 -11.02 9.58 -0.52
N GLU A 206 -12.13 9.39 -1.21
CA GLU A 206 -13.48 9.75 -0.75
C GLU A 206 -14.09 8.72 0.21
N GLN A 207 -13.43 7.56 0.41
CA GLN A 207 -13.93 6.50 1.27
C GLN A 207 -13.50 6.65 2.73
N PRO A 208 -14.26 6.07 3.68
CA PRO A 208 -13.84 6.02 5.06
C PRO A 208 -12.68 5.02 5.26
N THR A 209 -11.74 5.38 6.13
CA THR A 209 -10.61 4.53 6.55
C THR A 209 -10.40 4.60 8.05
N ARG A 210 -9.76 3.58 8.63
CA ARG A 210 -9.32 3.58 10.03
C ARG A 210 -7.94 4.19 10.24
N LEU A 211 -7.25 4.56 9.16
CA LEU A 211 -5.89 5.13 9.20
C LEU A 211 -5.92 6.61 9.57
N GLY A 212 -4.96 7.06 10.39
CA GLY A 212 -4.69 8.49 10.59
C GLY A 212 -5.58 9.24 11.58
N TRP A 213 -6.28 8.55 12.49
CA TRP A 213 -7.13 9.13 13.53
C TRP A 213 -6.63 8.83 14.93
#